data_AF-A0A2N0NH61-F1
#
_entry.id   AF-A0A2N0NH61-F1
#
_cell.length_a   1.000
_cell.length_b   1.000
_cell.length_c   1.000
_cell.angle_alpha   90.00
_cell.angle_beta   90.00
_cell.angle_gamma   90.00
#
_symmetry.space_group_name_H-M   'P 1'
#
loop_
_entity.id
_entity.type
_entity.pdbx_description
1 polymer ?
#
loop_
_entity_poly.entity_id
_entity_poly.type
_entity_poly.pdbx_seq_one_letter_code
_entity_poly.pdbx_strand_id
1 'polypeptide(L)'
;MANAISSVYPITKHNLCIFHIDLNLKKNLRPKLNTQNFNEFRSEFFSCRNSLITEIFEAKWKNLINKFPEAAKYLQRMFEPTKESWANTVQKNFLLCQLESEIQNILDNEIKYERITKMHNSLPRQTLDDIPSKFFGHINEICKDFLTPHILTATQNQMKQDPE
;
A
#
# COMPACT_ATOMS: atom_id res chain seq x y z
N MET A 1 -6.97 31.64 -12.79
CA MET A 1 -6.37 30.69 -13.77
C MET A 1 -6.95 29.28 -13.68
N ALA A 2 -7.33 28.77 -12.50
CA ALA A 2 -7.93 27.43 -12.37
C ALA A 2 -9.19 27.23 -13.26
N ASN A 3 -10.05 28.24 -13.37
CA ASN A 3 -11.34 28.12 -14.07
C ASN A 3 -11.24 27.81 -15.57
N ALA A 4 -10.22 28.30 -16.27
CA ALA A 4 -10.06 28.02 -17.70
C ALA A 4 -9.63 26.57 -17.94
N ILE A 5 -8.73 26.04 -17.11
CA ILE A 5 -8.27 24.65 -17.21
C ILE A 5 -9.40 23.70 -16.86
N SER A 6 -10.18 23.96 -15.81
CA SER A 6 -11.34 23.14 -15.46
C SER A 6 -12.42 23.15 -16.54
N SER A 7 -12.52 24.22 -17.34
CA SER A 7 -13.46 24.30 -18.47
C SER A 7 -13.02 23.46 -19.67
N VAL A 8 -11.71 23.32 -19.92
CA VAL A 8 -11.18 22.60 -21.11
C VAL A 8 -10.78 21.17 -20.77
N TYR A 9 -10.28 20.94 -19.55
CA TYR A 9 -9.77 19.66 -19.04
C TYR A 9 -10.37 19.36 -17.65
N PRO A 10 -11.66 19.00 -17.58
CA PRO A 10 -12.38 18.85 -16.30
C PRO A 10 -11.84 17.75 -15.39
N ILE A 11 -11.20 16.72 -15.96
CA ILE A 11 -10.57 15.62 -15.22
C ILE A 11 -9.14 15.94 -14.77
N THR A 12 -8.53 17.02 -15.25
CA THR A 12 -7.15 17.38 -14.90
C THR A 12 -7.12 18.23 -13.63
N LYS A 13 -6.47 17.73 -12.59
CA LYS A 13 -6.22 18.51 -11.38
C LYS A 13 -5.06 19.47 -11.62
N HIS A 14 -5.36 20.77 -11.66
CA HIS A 14 -4.33 21.81 -11.80
C HIS A 14 -3.57 22.01 -10.49
N ASN A 15 -2.26 21.79 -10.54
CA ASN A 15 -1.38 21.95 -9.39
C ASN A 15 -0.46 23.18 -9.56
N LEU A 16 -0.23 23.90 -8.47
CA LEU A 16 0.71 25.01 -8.44
C LEU A 16 2.14 24.48 -8.52
N CYS A 17 2.90 25.07 -9.45
CA CYS A 17 4.29 24.72 -9.68
C CYS A 17 5.16 25.10 -8.47
N ILE A 18 5.95 24.14 -7.98
CA ILE A 18 6.85 24.32 -6.83
C ILE A 18 7.86 25.46 -7.04
N PHE A 19 8.35 25.64 -8.27
CA PHE A 19 9.29 26.71 -8.63
C PHE A 19 8.64 28.09 -8.47
N HIS A 20 7.41 28.25 -8.98
CA HIS A 20 6.67 29.51 -8.86
C HIS A 20 6.25 29.81 -7.42
N ILE A 21 5.93 28.77 -6.64
CA ILE A 21 5.72 28.92 -5.19
C ILE A 21 6.98 29.49 -4.54
N ASP A 22 8.14 28.88 -4.76
CA ASP A 22 9.40 29.33 -4.17
C ASP A 22 9.73 30.78 -4.57
N LEU A 23 9.55 31.12 -5.85
CA LEU A 23 9.77 32.47 -6.35
C LEU A 23 8.85 33.49 -5.65
N ASN A 24 7.57 33.13 -5.45
CA ASN A 24 6.61 33.97 -4.76
C ASN A 24 6.93 34.14 -3.27
N LEU A 25 7.38 33.07 -2.59
CA LEU A 25 7.82 33.15 -1.20
C LEU A 25 9.03 34.08 -1.08
N LYS A 26 10.04 33.92 -1.93
CA LYS A 26 11.22 34.81 -1.98
C LYS A 26 10.82 36.27 -2.20
N LYS A 27 9.92 36.54 -3.14
CA LYS A 27 9.49 37.91 -3.46
C LYS A 27 8.71 38.57 -2.32
N ASN A 28 7.82 37.84 -1.65
CA ASN A 28 6.87 38.44 -0.70
C ASN A 28 7.26 38.32 0.77
N LEU A 29 8.11 37.34 1.12
CA LEU A 29 8.46 37.03 2.50
C LEU A 29 9.92 37.30 2.84
N ARG A 30 10.87 37.18 1.90
CA ARG A 30 12.28 37.51 2.16
C ARG A 30 12.53 38.98 2.56
N PRO A 31 11.74 39.98 2.13
CA PRO A 31 11.88 41.33 2.67
C PRO A 31 11.34 41.48 4.10
N LYS A 32 10.42 40.59 4.52
CA LYS A 32 9.76 40.62 5.84
C LYS A 32 10.49 39.78 6.87
N LEU A 33 11.00 38.65 6.44
CA LEU A 33 11.83 37.73 7.19
C LEU A 33 13.27 37.99 6.74
N ASN A 34 14.15 38.42 7.65
CA ASN A 34 15.58 38.54 7.34
C ASN A 34 16.13 37.26 6.70
N THR A 35 17.30 37.32 6.05
CA THR A 35 17.83 36.19 5.26
C THR A 35 17.92 34.87 6.04
N GLN A 36 18.32 34.91 7.32
CA GLN A 36 18.42 33.71 8.15
C GLN A 36 17.03 33.12 8.45
N ASN A 37 16.11 33.94 8.97
CA ASN A 37 14.75 33.53 9.28
C ASN A 37 14.00 33.07 8.03
N PHE A 38 14.25 33.69 6.87
CA PHE A 38 13.66 33.27 5.60
C PHE A 38 14.13 31.87 5.18
N ASN A 39 15.43 31.56 5.34
CA ASN A 39 15.95 30.25 4.98
C ASN A 39 15.38 29.14 5.87
N GLU A 40 15.26 29.40 7.17
CA GLU A 40 14.63 28.50 8.13
C GLU A 40 13.14 28.31 7.81
N PHE A 41 12.40 29.42 7.64
CA PHE A 41 11.00 29.41 7.21
C PHE A 41 10.81 28.60 5.93
N ARG A 42 11.65 28.83 4.91
CA ARG A 42 11.57 28.16 3.61
C ARG A 42 11.78 26.65 3.77
N SER A 43 12.75 26.24 4.59
CA SER A 43 13.00 24.83 4.89
C SER A 43 11.77 24.18 5.54
N GLU A 44 11.21 24.83 6.57
CA GLU A 44 10.01 24.33 7.26
C GLU A 44 8.77 24.33 6.37
N PHE A 45 8.59 25.34 5.52
CA PHE A 45 7.50 25.40 4.55
C PHE A 45 7.55 24.19 3.60
N PHE A 46 8.71 23.86 3.05
CA PHE A 46 8.84 22.70 2.16
C PHE A 46 8.72 21.37 2.91
N SER A 47 9.19 21.28 4.16
CA SER A 47 8.95 20.13 5.03
C SER A 47 7.45 19.95 5.34
N CYS A 48 6.72 21.04 5.54
CA CYS A 48 5.28 21.04 5.71
C CYS A 48 4.60 20.55 4.43
N ARG A 49 4.84 21.23 3.30
CA ARG A 49 4.29 20.90 1.97
C ARG A 49 4.45 19.43 1.61
N ASN A 50 5.65 18.88 1.85
CA ASN A 50 6.01 17.53 1.43
C ASN A 50 5.50 16.43 2.38
N SER A 51 4.79 16.80 3.45
CA SER A 51 4.14 15.82 4.32
C SER A 51 3.12 15.02 3.52
N LEU A 52 3.10 13.70 3.74
CA LEU A 52 2.20 12.76 3.07
C LEU A 52 0.96 12.43 3.90
N ILE A 53 0.98 12.75 5.19
CA ILE A 53 -0.08 12.50 6.16
C ILE A 53 -0.72 13.83 6.53
N THR A 54 -2.06 13.88 6.48
CA THR A 54 -2.82 15.13 6.61
C THR A 54 -2.69 15.72 8.00
N GLU A 55 -2.73 14.88 9.03
CA GLU A 55 -2.61 15.26 10.43
C GLU A 55 -1.23 15.88 10.71
N ILE A 56 -0.18 15.29 10.14
CA ILE A 56 1.20 15.81 10.24
C ILE A 56 1.32 17.14 9.51
N PHE A 57 0.71 17.26 8.33
CA PHE A 57 0.67 18.52 7.58
C PHE A 57 0.00 19.62 8.38
N GLU A 58 -1.22 19.42 8.89
CA GLU A 58 -1.97 20.43 9.63
C GLU A 58 -1.22 20.86 10.91
N ALA A 59 -0.59 19.90 11.60
CA ALA A 59 0.27 20.19 12.75
C ALA A 59 1.48 21.06 12.38
N LYS A 60 2.22 20.70 11.33
CA LYS A 60 3.36 21.48 10.83
C LYS A 60 2.94 22.85 10.31
N TRP A 61 1.79 22.94 9.64
CA TRP A 61 1.26 24.18 9.08
C TRP A 61 0.89 25.17 10.18
N LYS A 62 0.18 24.70 11.22
CA LYS A 62 -0.11 25.49 12.41
C LYS A 62 1.17 25.95 13.10
N ASN A 63 2.16 25.08 13.24
CA ASN A 63 3.45 25.45 13.83
C ASN A 63 4.17 26.52 12.99
N LEU A 64 4.20 26.36 11.66
CA LEU A 64 4.82 27.32 10.74
C LEU A 64 4.20 28.71 10.85
N ILE A 65 2.86 28.79 10.90
CA ILE A 65 2.14 30.06 11.05
C ILE A 65 2.46 30.73 12.40
N ASN A 66 2.52 29.94 13.48
CA ASN A 66 2.82 30.45 14.82
C ASN A 66 4.27 30.89 14.97
N LYS A 67 5.21 30.15 14.36
CA LYS A 67 6.66 30.43 14.42
C LYS A 67 7.04 31.67 13.60
N PHE A 68 6.32 31.94 12.51
CA PHE A 68 6.60 33.06 11.59
C PHE A 68 5.37 33.98 11.43
N PRO A 69 5.00 34.75 12.48
CA PRO A 69 3.80 35.60 12.46
C PRO A 69 3.83 36.67 11.36
N GLU A 70 5.00 37.13 10.93
CA GLU A 70 5.17 38.08 9.82
C GLU A 70 4.78 37.48 8.46
N ALA A 71 4.86 36.16 8.33
CA ALA A 71 4.45 35.42 7.14
C ALA A 71 2.99 34.95 7.21
N ALA A 72 2.44 34.75 8.42
CA ALA A 72 1.10 34.20 8.66
C ALA A 72 0.02 34.81 7.77
N LYS A 73 -0.10 36.14 7.74
CA LYS A 73 -1.12 36.84 6.94
C LYS A 73 -1.01 36.54 5.45
N TYR A 74 0.21 36.43 4.92
CA TYR A 74 0.43 36.10 3.51
C TYR A 74 0.10 34.64 3.22
N LEU A 75 0.53 33.73 4.10
CA LEU A 75 0.28 32.29 3.97
C LEU A 75 -1.21 31.96 4.03
N GLN A 76 -1.90 32.49 5.04
CA GLN A 76 -3.34 32.30 5.19
C GLN A 76 -4.14 32.85 4.01
N ARG A 77 -3.71 33.96 3.41
CA ARG A 77 -4.40 34.54 2.26
C ARG A 77 -4.14 33.79 0.95
N MET A 78 -2.89 33.39 0.70
CA MET A 78 -2.49 32.86 -0.60
C MET A 78 -2.54 31.33 -0.67
N PHE A 79 -2.18 30.66 0.41
CA PHE A 79 -1.93 29.21 0.43
C PHE A 79 -3.04 28.42 1.13
N GLU A 80 -3.67 28.94 2.18
CA GLU A 80 -4.80 28.26 2.85
C GLU A 80 -5.94 27.92 1.87
N PRO A 81 -6.46 28.87 1.06
CA PRO A 81 -7.61 28.60 0.19
C PRO A 81 -7.25 27.69 -0.99
N THR A 82 -5.95 27.50 -1.25
CA THR A 82 -5.43 26.74 -2.39
C THR A 82 -4.69 25.48 -1.95
N LYS A 83 -4.82 25.04 -0.69
CA LYS A 83 -4.04 23.94 -0.11
C LYS A 83 -4.06 22.65 -0.93
N GLU A 84 -5.20 22.35 -1.57
CA GLU A 84 -5.38 21.18 -2.43
C GLU A 84 -4.55 21.17 -3.71
N SER A 85 -4.07 22.36 -4.11
CA SER A 85 -3.33 22.56 -5.36
C SER A 85 -1.81 22.60 -5.16
N TRP A 86 -1.32 22.57 -3.91
CA TRP A 86 0.13 22.65 -3.65
C TRP A 86 0.66 21.73 -2.56
N ALA A 87 -0.16 21.32 -1.58
CA ALA A 87 0.26 20.43 -0.50
C ALA A 87 0.16 18.96 -0.91
N ASN A 88 1.24 18.18 -0.70
CA ASN A 88 1.33 16.81 -1.22
C ASN A 88 0.28 15.88 -0.60
N THR A 89 0.05 15.95 0.72
CA THR A 89 -0.96 15.12 1.42
C THR A 89 -2.36 15.32 0.87
N VAL A 90 -2.72 16.55 0.49
CA VAL A 90 -4.04 16.88 -0.03
C VAL A 90 -4.13 16.59 -1.53
N GLN A 91 -2.99 16.59 -2.21
CA GLN A 91 -2.91 16.23 -3.61
C GLN A 91 -3.22 14.75 -3.86
N LYS A 92 -3.22 13.87 -2.83
CA LYS A 92 -3.34 12.40 -2.97
C LYS A 92 -2.66 11.98 -4.27
N ASN A 93 -1.33 12.09 -4.32
CA ASN A 93 -0.56 11.73 -5.50
C ASN A 93 -1.09 10.38 -5.98
N PHE A 94 -1.83 10.41 -7.10
CA PHE A 94 -2.59 9.27 -7.60
C PHE A 94 -1.68 8.03 -7.70
N LEU A 95 -0.43 8.27 -8.09
CA LEU A 95 0.63 7.28 -8.17
C LEU A 95 1.07 6.70 -6.82
N LEU A 96 1.12 7.48 -5.74
CA LEU A 96 1.53 6.98 -4.42
C LEU A 96 0.42 6.15 -3.76
N CYS A 97 -0.84 6.59 -3.86
CA CYS A 97 -1.96 5.81 -3.34
C CYS A 97 -2.19 4.51 -4.13
N GLN A 98 -1.96 4.54 -5.45
CA GLN A 98 -1.97 3.33 -6.27
C GLN A 98 -0.84 2.38 -5.87
N LEU A 99 0.37 2.89 -5.67
CA LEU A 99 1.50 2.08 -5.24
C LEU A 99 1.26 1.46 -3.85
N GLU A 100 0.72 2.23 -2.91
CA GLU A 100 0.37 1.76 -1.56
C GLU A 100 -0.66 0.62 -1.63
N SER A 101 -1.70 0.78 -2.45
CA SER A 101 -2.73 -0.24 -2.65
C SER A 101 -2.16 -1.51 -3.29
N GLU A 102 -1.26 -1.37 -4.26
CA GLU A 102 -0.62 -2.51 -4.93
C GLU A 102 0.31 -3.27 -3.98
N ILE A 103 1.10 -2.55 -3.17
CA ILE A 103 1.95 -3.16 -2.14
C ILE A 103 1.11 -3.93 -1.12
N GLN A 104 0.00 -3.33 -0.65
CA GLN A 104 -0.89 -3.99 0.30
C GLN A 104 -1.50 -5.27 -0.30
N ASN A 105 -1.92 -5.23 -1.56
CA ASN A 105 -2.46 -6.39 -2.26
C ASN A 105 -1.42 -7.53 -2.38
N ILE A 106 -0.16 -7.21 -2.69
CA ILE A 106 0.92 -8.21 -2.73
C ILE A 106 1.11 -8.86 -1.36
N LEU A 107 1.20 -8.05 -0.29
CA LEU A 107 1.36 -8.56 1.08
C LEU A 107 0.18 -9.45 1.51
N ASP A 108 -1.05 -9.05 1.21
CA ASP A 108 -2.25 -9.84 1.51
C ASP A 108 -2.24 -11.18 0.76
N ASN A 109 -1.78 -11.19 -0.49
CA ASN A 109 -1.60 -12.41 -1.27
C ASN A 109 -0.53 -13.31 -0.66
N GLU A 110 0.62 -12.79 -0.25
CA GLU A 110 1.67 -13.56 0.42
C GLU A 110 1.18 -14.22 1.70
N ILE A 111 0.44 -13.47 2.55
CA ILE A 111 -0.19 -14.01 3.76
C ILE A 111 -1.16 -15.15 3.42
N LYS A 112 -1.95 -14.99 2.34
CA LYS A 112 -2.87 -16.02 1.88
C LYS A 112 -2.13 -17.28 1.43
N TYR A 113 -1.04 -17.14 0.66
CA TYR A 113 -0.21 -18.27 0.25
C TYR A 113 0.41 -18.98 1.45
N GLU A 114 0.96 -18.23 2.42
CA GLU A 114 1.56 -18.80 3.61
C GLU A 114 0.54 -19.63 4.42
N ARG A 115 -0.70 -19.14 4.54
CA ARG A 115 -1.81 -19.90 5.17
C ARG A 115 -2.09 -21.21 4.43
N ILE A 116 -2.18 -21.17 3.10
CA ILE A 116 -2.41 -22.37 2.29
C ILE A 116 -1.26 -23.37 2.46
N THR A 117 -0.01 -22.91 2.40
CA THR A 117 1.18 -23.76 2.61
C THR A 117 1.19 -24.37 4.00
N LYS A 118 0.84 -23.61 5.05
CA LYS A 118 0.71 -24.13 6.42
C LYS A 118 -0.37 -25.19 6.52
N MET A 119 -1.56 -24.97 5.94
CA MET A 119 -2.62 -25.98 5.89
C MET A 119 -2.13 -27.24 5.16
N HIS A 120 -1.55 -27.10 3.98
CA HIS A 120 -1.01 -28.21 3.21
C HIS A 120 0.03 -29.02 4.00
N ASN A 121 0.96 -28.34 4.68
CA ASN A 121 1.99 -29.01 5.49
C ASN A 121 1.45 -29.64 6.77
N SER A 122 0.32 -29.15 7.29
CA SER A 122 -0.37 -29.73 8.44
C SER A 122 -1.20 -30.97 8.09
N LEU A 123 -1.53 -31.16 6.81
CA LEU A 123 -2.13 -32.40 6.36
C LEU A 123 -1.09 -33.51 6.52
N PRO A 124 -1.47 -34.66 7.13
CA PRO A 124 -0.59 -35.83 7.13
C PRO A 124 -0.19 -36.10 5.69
N ARG A 125 1.12 -36.20 5.40
CA ARG A 125 1.61 -36.69 4.11
C ARG A 125 1.01 -38.07 3.93
N GLN A 126 -0.07 -38.17 3.16
CA GLN A 126 -0.66 -39.45 2.82
C GLN A 126 0.37 -40.12 1.93
N THR A 127 1.11 -41.07 2.49
CA THR A 127 1.88 -41.97 1.65
C THR A 127 0.87 -42.82 0.90
N LEU A 128 1.08 -43.04 -0.40
CA LEU A 128 0.20 -43.92 -1.18
C LEU A 128 0.08 -45.31 -0.51
N ASP A 129 1.04 -45.68 0.33
CA ASP A 129 1.06 -46.92 1.09
C ASP A 129 -0.06 -47.06 2.13
N ASP A 130 -0.60 -45.95 2.64
CA ASP A 130 -1.69 -45.96 3.63
C ASP A 130 -3.09 -46.06 2.99
N ILE A 131 -3.20 -45.92 1.66
CA ILE A 131 -4.50 -45.90 0.97
C ILE A 131 -5.30 -47.21 1.16
N PRO A 132 -4.70 -48.41 0.98
CA PRO A 132 -5.44 -49.67 1.14
C PRO A 132 -6.01 -49.86 2.55
N SER A 133 -5.29 -49.45 3.59
CA SER A 133 -5.74 -49.59 4.99
C SER A 133 -6.72 -48.49 5.40
N LYS A 134 -6.55 -47.25 4.91
CA LYS A 134 -7.34 -46.10 5.33
C LYS A 134 -8.69 -45.98 4.62
N PHE A 135 -8.74 -46.21 3.30
CA PHE A 135 -9.96 -46.04 2.50
C PHE A 135 -10.64 -47.37 2.19
N PHE A 136 -9.86 -48.44 2.04
CA PHE A 136 -10.35 -49.78 1.70
C PHE A 136 -10.20 -50.78 2.85
N GLY A 137 -10.06 -50.31 4.09
CA GLY A 137 -9.65 -51.14 5.24
C GLY A 137 -10.36 -52.49 5.33
N HIS A 138 -11.69 -52.51 5.23
CA HIS A 138 -12.45 -53.77 5.28
C HIS A 138 -12.17 -54.70 4.10
N ILE A 139 -12.11 -54.16 2.87
CA ILE A 139 -11.81 -54.92 1.66
C ILE A 139 -10.37 -55.45 1.71
N ASN A 140 -9.44 -54.62 2.18
CA ASN A 140 -8.03 -54.97 2.30
C ASN A 140 -7.80 -56.10 3.33
N GLU A 141 -8.54 -56.12 4.44
CA GLU A 141 -8.49 -57.25 5.39
C GLU A 141 -9.01 -58.55 4.74
N ILE A 142 -10.14 -58.50 4.02
CA ILE A 142 -10.63 -59.68 3.27
C ILE A 142 -9.58 -60.14 2.25
N CYS A 143 -8.97 -59.21 1.51
CA CYS A 143 -7.92 -59.55 0.56
C CYS A 143 -6.72 -60.25 1.23
N LYS A 144 -6.34 -59.87 2.46
CA LYS A 144 -5.25 -60.54 3.20
C LYS A 144 -5.58 -61.99 3.57
N ASP A 145 -6.84 -62.27 3.89
CA ASP A 145 -7.26 -63.61 4.32
C ASP A 145 -7.34 -64.61 3.16
N PHE A 146 -7.62 -64.13 1.94
CA PHE A 146 -7.94 -64.99 0.80
C PHE A 146 -6.96 -64.92 -0.38
N LEU A 147 -6.06 -63.94 -0.44
CA LEU A 147 -5.11 -63.78 -1.55
C LEU A 147 -3.70 -64.23 -1.19
N THR A 148 -2.99 -64.76 -2.18
CA THR A 148 -1.55 -65.01 -2.04
C THR A 148 -0.78 -63.69 -2.01
N PRO A 149 0.41 -63.63 -1.37
CA PRO A 149 1.15 -62.38 -1.19
C PRO A 149 1.38 -61.60 -2.49
N HIS A 150 1.69 -62.29 -3.60
CA HIS A 150 1.89 -61.66 -4.90
C HIS A 150 0.63 -60.97 -5.43
N ILE A 151 -0.53 -61.62 -5.33
CA ILE A 151 -1.81 -61.06 -5.79
C ILE A 151 -2.27 -59.94 -4.86
N LEU A 152 -2.08 -60.10 -3.55
CA LEU A 152 -2.38 -59.06 -2.56
C LEU A 152 -1.63 -57.76 -2.86
N THR A 153 -0.32 -57.84 -3.15
CA THR A 153 0.47 -56.65 -3.51
C THR A 153 -0.03 -56.00 -4.80
N ALA A 154 -0.39 -56.79 -5.82
CA ALA A 154 -0.94 -56.26 -7.07
C ALA A 154 -2.29 -55.54 -6.85
N THR A 155 -3.18 -56.13 -6.06
CA THR A 155 -4.48 -55.53 -5.69
C THR A 155 -4.31 -54.25 -4.87
N GLN A 156 -3.42 -54.26 -3.88
CA GLN A 156 -3.11 -53.05 -3.10
C GLN A 156 -2.50 -51.95 -3.97
N ASN A 157 -1.71 -52.28 -4.99
CA ASN A 157 -1.17 -51.29 -5.92
C ASN A 157 -2.25 -50.70 -6.83
N GLN A 158 -3.28 -51.47 -7.21
CA GLN A 158 -4.44 -50.94 -7.92
C GLN A 158 -5.26 -49.97 -7.05
N MET A 159 -5.44 -50.29 -5.76
CA MET A 159 -6.12 -49.39 -4.81
C MET A 159 -5.42 -48.02 -4.67
N LYS A 160 -4.13 -47.93 -5.02
CA LYS A 160 -3.34 -46.69 -4.98
C LYS A 160 -3.48 -45.83 -6.25
N GLN A 161 -4.10 -46.34 -7.31
CA GLN A 161 -4.27 -45.62 -8.57
C GLN A 161 -5.59 -44.84 -8.55
N ASP A 162 -5.56 -43.57 -8.98
CA ASP A 162 -6.75 -42.73 -9.11
C ASP A 162 -7.63 -43.29 -10.26
N PRO A 163 -8.97 -43.37 -10.11
CA PRO A 163 -9.83 -43.72 -11.23
C PRO A 163 -9.84 -42.56 -12.24
N GLU A 164 -9.44 -42.84 -13.48
CA GLU A 164 -9.57 -41.92 -14.62
C GLU A 164 -11.01 -41.42 -14.82
#